data_AF-A0A1V5WKM9-F1
#
_entry.id   AF-A0A1V5WKM9-F1
#
_cell.length_a   1.000
_cell.length_b   1.000
_cell.length_c   1.000
_cell.angle_alpha   90.00
_cell.angle_beta   90.00
_cell.angle_gamma   90.00
#
_symmetry.space_group_name_H-M   'P 1'
#
loop_
_entity.id
_entity.type
_entity.pdbx_description
1 polymer ?
#
loop_
_entity_poly.entity_id
_entity_poly.type
_entity_poly.pdbx_seq_one_letter_code
_entity_poly.pdbx_strand_id
1 'polypeptide(L)'
;MCEAPCYGFFDIHAVLAPGASLVPASIYSSLSLSADNATVTPVACQTGESITFMASELPPETIPGAQVIRVVVDIDNSSAPFNDKSGKISLSFNTSLRDTFGNHLPEQWGIDVYTTN
;
A
#
# COMPACT_ATOMS: atom_id res chain seq x y z
N MET A 1 9.76 -24.25 -2.56
CA MET A 1 8.79 -23.75 -3.57
C MET A 1 7.62 -23.19 -2.79
N CYS A 2 7.41 -21.88 -2.82
CA CYS A 2 6.19 -21.29 -2.25
C CYS A 2 5.14 -21.35 -3.37
N GLU A 3 4.16 -22.24 -3.24
CA GLU A 3 3.11 -22.49 -4.25
C GLU A 3 1.81 -21.70 -3.97
N ALA A 4 1.86 -20.66 -3.15
CA ALA A 4 0.72 -19.78 -2.89
C ALA A 4 1.07 -18.33 -3.28
N PRO A 5 0.09 -17.52 -3.74
CA PRO A 5 0.31 -16.10 -3.96
C PRO A 5 0.93 -15.46 -2.71
N CYS A 6 2.08 -14.82 -2.90
CA CYS A 6 2.78 -14.12 -1.84
C CYS A 6 2.13 -12.75 -1.69
N TYR A 7 1.10 -12.67 -0.84
CA TYR A 7 0.49 -11.39 -0.53
C TYR A 7 1.38 -10.56 0.40
N GLY A 8 1.50 -9.28 0.09
CA GLY A 8 2.05 -8.26 0.96
C GLY A 8 1.03 -7.15 1.22
N PHE A 9 1.32 -6.24 2.13
CA PHE A 9 0.49 -5.07 2.35
C PHE A 9 1.32 -3.84 2.73
N PHE A 10 0.75 -2.66 2.47
CA PHE A 10 1.25 -1.37 2.92
C PHE A 10 0.13 -0.64 3.67
N ASP A 11 0.44 -0.16 4.87
CA ASP A 11 -0.46 0.70 5.64
C ASP A 11 -0.07 2.17 5.41
N ILE A 12 -1.02 2.94 4.91
CA ILE A 12 -0.91 4.38 4.70
C ILE A 12 -1.69 5.07 5.82
N HIS A 13 -1.00 5.92 6.58
CA HIS A 13 -1.61 6.71 7.64
C HIS A 13 -1.78 8.16 7.16
N ALA A 14 -3.03 8.63 7.12
CA ALA A 14 -3.36 9.99 6.68
C ALA A 14 -4.06 10.75 7.80
N VAL A 15 -3.44 11.84 8.29
CA VAL A 15 -4.08 12.77 9.23
C VAL A 15 -4.89 13.77 8.43
N LEU A 16 -6.21 13.72 8.58
CA LEU A 16 -7.15 14.54 7.83
C LEU A 16 -7.90 15.52 8.75
N ALA A 17 -8.52 16.54 8.15
CA ALA A 17 -9.42 17.41 8.89
C ALA A 17 -10.62 16.61 9.45
N PRO A 18 -11.21 17.03 10.58
CA PRO A 18 -12.38 16.34 11.15
C PRO A 18 -13.51 16.18 10.13
N GLY A 19 -14.02 14.96 9.97
CA GLY A 19 -15.08 14.63 9.02
C GLY A 19 -14.62 14.39 7.57
N ALA A 20 -13.35 14.67 7.25
CA ALA A 20 -12.77 14.32 5.97
C ALA A 20 -12.32 12.86 5.95
N SER A 21 -12.41 12.21 4.80
CA SER A 21 -11.94 10.85 4.59
C SER A 21 -11.36 10.68 3.19
N LEU A 22 -10.54 9.66 3.01
CA LEU A 22 -10.09 9.19 1.72
C LEU A 22 -11.00 8.08 1.20
N VAL A 23 -11.30 8.14 -0.10
CA VAL A 23 -12.12 7.12 -0.78
C VAL A 23 -11.19 6.01 -1.31
N PRO A 24 -11.42 4.74 -0.94
CA PRO A 24 -10.55 3.62 -1.35
C PRO A 24 -10.35 3.51 -2.87
N ALA A 25 -11.41 3.75 -3.65
CA ALA A 25 -11.35 3.70 -5.12
C ALA A 25 -10.43 4.78 -5.71
N SER A 26 -10.41 5.98 -5.10
CA SER A 26 -9.52 7.07 -5.52
C SER A 26 -8.05 6.77 -5.21
N ILE A 27 -7.80 6.13 -4.06
CA ILE A 27 -6.45 5.67 -3.69
C ILE A 27 -5.98 4.61 -4.70
N TYR A 28 -6.82 3.60 -4.95
CA TYR A 28 -6.49 2.48 -5.83
C TYR A 28 -6.19 2.94 -7.26
N SER A 29 -7.00 3.83 -7.83
CA SER A 29 -6.78 4.38 -9.17
C SER A 29 -5.57 5.32 -9.26
N SER A 30 -5.16 5.91 -8.13
CA SER A 30 -4.02 6.83 -8.08
C SER A 30 -2.70 6.14 -7.76
N LEU A 31 -2.73 4.87 -7.40
CA LEU A 31 -1.55 4.14 -6.95
C LEU A 31 -0.73 3.66 -8.16
N SER A 32 0.58 3.87 -8.09
CA SER A 32 1.56 3.29 -9.00
C SER A 32 2.57 2.48 -8.20
N LEU A 33 2.65 1.19 -8.52
CA LEU A 33 3.52 0.20 -7.89
C LEU A 33 4.50 -0.36 -8.91
N SER A 34 5.76 -0.50 -8.51
CA SER A 34 6.79 -1.14 -9.33
C SER A 34 7.78 -1.91 -8.46
N ALA A 35 8.32 -3.00 -8.98
CA ALA A 35 9.41 -3.73 -8.35
C ALA A 35 10.45 -4.21 -9.38
N ASP A 36 11.71 -4.31 -8.95
CA ASP A 36 12.83 -4.62 -9.86
C ASP A 36 12.85 -6.08 -10.36
N ASN A 37 12.36 -7.02 -9.55
CA ASN A 37 12.45 -8.47 -9.81
C ASN A 37 11.14 -9.21 -9.51
N ALA A 38 10.01 -8.49 -9.50
CA ALA A 38 8.69 -9.07 -9.28
C ALA A 38 7.65 -8.23 -10.00
N THR A 39 6.51 -8.84 -10.30
CA THR A 39 5.30 -8.10 -10.62
C THR A 39 4.56 -7.84 -9.31
N VAL A 40 4.24 -6.57 -9.03
CA VAL A 40 3.48 -6.17 -7.85
C VAL A 40 2.17 -5.55 -8.30
N THR A 41 1.06 -6.17 -7.95
CA THR A 41 -0.27 -5.73 -8.37
C THR A 41 -1.11 -5.43 -7.14
N PRO A 42 -1.74 -4.25 -7.02
CA PRO A 42 -2.70 -4.03 -5.95
C PRO A 42 -3.92 -4.91 -6.21
N VAL A 43 -4.47 -5.53 -5.16
CA VAL A 43 -5.63 -6.44 -5.27
C VAL A 43 -6.79 -6.03 -4.35
N ALA A 44 -6.50 -5.27 -3.30
CA ALA A 44 -7.52 -4.69 -2.44
C ALA A 44 -7.04 -3.38 -1.80
N CYS A 45 -7.98 -2.49 -1.50
CA CYS A 45 -7.78 -1.30 -0.69
C CYS A 45 -8.85 -1.26 0.40
N GLN A 46 -8.42 -1.27 1.66
CA GLN A 46 -9.27 -1.33 2.85
C GLN A 46 -9.05 -0.08 3.69
N THR A 47 -10.08 0.37 4.41
CA THR A 47 -9.99 1.58 5.25
C THR A 47 -10.68 1.42 6.58
N GLY A 48 -10.05 1.94 7.65
CA GLY A 48 -10.64 1.96 8.99
C GLY A 48 -11.05 0.55 9.46
N GLU A 49 -12.29 0.41 9.93
CA GLU A 49 -12.82 -0.84 10.51
C GLU A 49 -12.95 -2.00 9.50
N SER A 50 -12.89 -1.72 8.20
CA SER A 50 -12.93 -2.77 7.16
C SER A 50 -11.58 -3.45 6.92
N ILE A 51 -10.51 -3.01 7.62
CA ILE A 51 -9.19 -3.64 7.52
C ILE A 51 -9.22 -5.00 8.19
N THR A 52 -8.99 -6.05 7.40
CA THR A 52 -8.84 -7.42 7.88
C THR A 52 -7.37 -7.79 7.83
N PHE A 53 -6.88 -8.46 8.87
CA PHE A 53 -5.50 -8.93 8.94
C PHE A 53 -5.46 -10.43 9.22
N MET A 54 -4.48 -11.12 8.63
CA MET A 54 -4.25 -12.54 8.91
C MET A 54 -3.68 -12.72 10.33
N ALA A 55 -3.83 -13.90 10.93
CA ALA A 55 -3.38 -14.15 12.30
C ALA A 55 -1.86 -13.97 12.51
N SER A 56 -1.06 -14.07 11.45
CA SER A 56 0.39 -13.83 11.45
C SER A 56 0.78 -12.37 11.21
N GLU A 57 -0.17 -11.50 10.89
CA GLU A 57 0.08 -10.09 10.64
C GLU A 57 -0.04 -9.29 11.93
N LEU A 58 0.81 -8.27 12.06
CA LEU A 58 0.58 -7.24 13.06
C LEU A 58 -0.57 -6.35 12.60
N PRO A 59 -1.55 -6.05 13.47
CA PRO A 59 -2.56 -5.06 13.16
C PRO A 59 -1.89 -3.70 12.90
N PRO A 60 -2.50 -2.82 12.08
CA PRO A 60 -1.94 -1.50 11.80
C PRO A 60 -1.71 -0.70 13.08
N GLU A 61 -0.65 0.10 13.09
CA GLU A 61 -0.38 1.00 14.21
C GLU A 61 -1.48 2.05 14.34
N THR A 62 -1.95 2.31 15.56
CA THR A 62 -2.97 3.33 15.79
C THR A 62 -2.31 4.68 16.01
N ILE A 63 -2.36 5.56 14.99
CA ILE A 63 -1.89 6.94 15.10
C ILE A 63 -3.09 7.86 15.39
N PRO A 64 -3.10 8.63 16.49
CA PRO A 64 -4.23 9.50 16.83
C PRO A 64 -4.56 10.50 15.72
N GLY A 65 -5.82 10.53 15.30
CA GLY A 65 -6.31 11.42 14.24
C GLY A 65 -5.94 10.98 12.82
N ALA A 66 -5.21 9.88 12.64
CA ALA A 66 -4.94 9.33 11.33
C ALA A 66 -6.03 8.33 10.91
N GLN A 67 -6.51 8.46 9.67
CA GLN A 67 -7.18 7.38 8.97
C GLN A 67 -6.11 6.39 8.49
N VAL A 68 -6.36 5.09 8.70
CA VAL A 68 -5.51 4.02 8.17
C VAL A 68 -6.14 3.46 6.89
N ILE A 69 -5.31 3.32 5.86
CA ILE A 69 -5.63 2.70 4.59
C ILE A 69 -4.66 1.54 4.37
N ARG A 70 -5.17 0.33 4.20
CA ARG A 70 -4.36 -0.83 3.84
C ARG A 70 -4.48 -1.10 2.35
N VAL A 71 -3.35 -1.14 1.66
CA VAL A 71 -3.25 -1.63 0.29
C VAL A 71 -2.68 -3.04 0.32
N VAL A 72 -3.46 -4.02 -0.12
CA VAL A 72 -3.00 -5.40 -0.27
C VAL A 72 -2.46 -5.56 -1.68
N VAL A 73 -1.28 -6.15 -1.80
CA VAL A 73 -0.60 -6.40 -3.07
C VAL A 73 -0.34 -7.89 -3.25
N ASP A 74 -0.54 -8.37 -4.48
CA ASP A 74 -0.03 -9.66 -4.93
C ASP A 74 1.39 -9.45 -5.47
N ILE A 75 2.34 -10.26 -4.99
CA ILE A 75 3.74 -10.21 -5.37
C ILE A 75 4.06 -11.52 -6.10
N ASP A 76 4.12 -11.43 -7.42
CA ASP A 76 4.53 -12.55 -8.27
C ASP A 76 6.02 -12.42 -8.62
N ASN A 77 6.83 -13.31 -8.04
CA ASN A 77 8.26 -13.45 -8.31
C ASN A 77 8.59 -14.73 -9.10
N SER A 78 7.60 -15.41 -9.69
CA SER A 78 7.78 -16.67 -10.41
C SER A 78 8.70 -16.55 -11.62
N SER A 79 8.74 -15.37 -12.27
CA SER A 79 9.59 -15.09 -13.43
C SER A 79 11.05 -14.75 -13.08
N ALA A 80 11.36 -14.52 -11.80
CA ALA A 80 12.70 -14.20 -11.31
C ALA A 80 12.93 -14.86 -9.93
N PRO A 81 12.96 -16.21 -9.88
CA PRO A 81 12.97 -16.94 -8.62
C PRO A 81 14.27 -16.67 -7.86
N PHE A 82 14.16 -15.85 -6.80
CA PHE A 82 15.20 -15.64 -5.78
C PHE A 82 16.59 -15.31 -6.36
N ASN A 83 16.75 -14.16 -7.02
CA ASN A 83 18.07 -13.56 -7.03
C ASN A 83 18.37 -13.11 -5.58
N ASP A 84 19.51 -13.50 -5.01
CA ASP A 84 19.91 -13.09 -3.64
C ASP A 84 20.29 -11.60 -3.56
N LYS A 85 19.90 -10.78 -4.53
CA LYS A 85 20.13 -9.34 -4.50
C LYS A 85 18.90 -8.66 -3.91
N SER A 86 19.16 -7.62 -3.13
CA SER A 86 18.11 -6.76 -2.61
C SER A 86 17.18 -6.31 -3.73
N GLY A 87 15.87 -6.43 -3.49
CA GLY A 87 14.84 -5.89 -4.36
C GLY A 87 14.37 -4.53 -3.86
N LYS A 88 13.90 -3.69 -4.78
CA LYS A 88 13.19 -2.46 -4.46
C LYS A 88 11.71 -2.64 -4.79
N ILE A 89 10.83 -2.25 -3.87
CA ILE A 89 9.43 -1.97 -4.17
C ILE A 89 9.22 -0.47 -4.02
N SER A 90 8.77 0.17 -5.09
CA SER A 90 8.43 1.59 -5.10
C SER A 90 6.91 1.76 -5.13
N LEU A 91 6.42 2.56 -4.20
CA LEU A 91 5.01 2.96 -4.08
C LEU A 91 4.92 4.46 -4.28
N SER A 92 4.07 4.89 -5.20
CA SER A 92 3.88 6.30 -5.54
C SER A 92 2.43 6.62 -5.89
N PHE A 93 2.06 7.89 -5.79
CA PHE A 93 0.77 8.40 -6.25
C PHE A 93 0.95 9.18 -7.55
N ASN A 94 0.28 8.72 -8.60
CA ASN A 94 0.35 9.30 -9.94
C ASN A 94 -0.56 10.55 -10.10
N THR A 95 -1.42 10.82 -9.13
CA THR A 95 -2.27 12.02 -9.07
C THR A 95 -2.31 12.60 -7.66
N SER A 96 -2.75 13.86 -7.55
CA SER A 96 -3.03 14.46 -6.25
C SER A 96 -4.23 13.77 -5.61
N LEU A 97 -4.01 13.03 -4.52
CA LEU A 97 -5.11 12.52 -3.71
C LEU A 97 -5.93 13.68 -3.14
N ARG A 98 -7.25 13.50 -3.15
CA ARG A 98 -8.19 14.44 -2.56
C ARG A 98 -8.99 13.75 -1.46
N ASP A 99 -9.23 14.47 -0.38
CA ASP A 99 -10.21 14.05 0.62
C ASP A 99 -11.65 14.25 0.09
N THR A 100 -12.63 13.76 0.85
CA THR A 100 -14.06 13.92 0.55
C THR A 100 -14.56 15.37 0.52
N PHE A 101 -13.80 16.33 1.03
CA PHE A 101 -14.08 17.76 0.94
C PHE A 101 -13.37 18.43 -0.26
N GLY A 102 -12.58 17.67 -1.02
CA GLY A 102 -11.86 18.15 -2.19
C GLY A 102 -10.49 18.76 -1.89
N ASN A 103 -10.05 18.77 -0.63
CA ASN A 103 -8.73 19.27 -0.26
C ASN A 103 -7.65 18.34 -0.79
N HIS A 104 -6.57 18.94 -1.31
CA HIS A 104 -5.40 18.19 -1.75
C HIS A 104 -4.61 17.68 -0.56
N LEU A 105 -4.22 16.40 -0.59
CA LEU A 105 -3.09 15.96 0.21
C LEU A 105 -1.79 16.50 -0.44
N PRO A 106 -0.76 16.86 0.35
CA PRO A 106 0.47 17.44 -0.16
C PRO A 106 1.08 16.59 -1.30
N GLU A 107 1.59 17.31 -2.32
CA GLU A 107 1.98 16.74 -3.61
C GLU A 107 3.24 15.87 -3.51
N GLN A 108 3.22 14.75 -4.24
CA GLN A 108 4.31 13.80 -4.46
C GLN A 108 4.94 13.20 -3.19
N TRP A 109 4.31 12.14 -2.70
CA TRP A 109 4.91 11.24 -1.75
C TRP A 109 5.24 9.91 -2.44
N GLY A 110 6.46 9.42 -2.20
CA GLY A 110 6.95 8.13 -2.66
C GLY A 110 7.60 7.41 -1.50
N ILE A 111 7.30 6.12 -1.36
CA ILE A 111 7.93 5.25 -0.38
C ILE A 111 8.71 4.20 -1.16
N ASP A 112 10.02 4.19 -0.96
CA ASP A 112 10.92 3.16 -1.47
C ASP A 112 11.22 2.19 -0.33
N VAL A 113 10.70 0.98 -0.43
CA VAL A 113 10.99 -0.10 0.53
C VAL A 113 12.07 -0.98 -0.07
N TYR A 114 13.21 -1.03 0.63
CA TYR A 114 14.32 -1.93 0.30
C TYR A 114 14.18 -3.20 1.13
N THR A 115 14.12 -4.34 0.46
CA THR A 115 14.14 -5.64 1.14
C THR A 115 15.53 -6.24 1.04
N THR A 116 16.08 -6.62 2.19
CA THR A 116 17.28 -7.46 2.28
C THR A 116 16.82 -8.82 2.76
N ASN A 117 17.17 -9.89 2.05
CA ASN A 117 17.21 -11.21 2.67
C ASN A 117 18.29 -11.22 3.77
#